data_AF-A0A2A3XH49-F1
#
_entry.id   AF-A0A2A3XH49-F1
#
_cell.length_a   1.000
_cell.length_b   1.000
_cell.length_c   1.000
_cell.angle_alpha   90.00
_cell.angle_beta   90.00
_cell.angle_gamma   90.00
#
_symmetry.space_group_name_H-M   'P 1'
#
loop_
_entity.id
_entity.type
_entity.pdbx_description
1 polymer ?
#
loop_
_entity_poly.entity_id
_entity_poly.type
_entity_poly.pdbx_seq_one_letter_code
_entity_poly.pdbx_strand_id
1 'polypeptide(L)'
;MINHDTIKQAAESGTGLDHLTQGQVWAAYKASVKPKHLRQPMRHSVILLLASVEQKARQAFFGGVERDDAEEMISRAYDEQHPMFLRGPILETLQEGMETFFPDLKATAVDDDGNAVYRLDQLAKALGSTEEELLALAKEKGVDNRLQTKPIHTLH
;
A
#
# COMPACT_ATOMS: atom_id res chain seq x y z
N MET A 1 -21.09 5.90 -11.80
CA MET A 1 -21.23 5.57 -13.25
C MET A 1 -19.92 4.98 -13.72
N ILE A 2 -19.92 3.80 -14.35
CA ILE A 2 -18.70 3.16 -14.85
C ILE A 2 -18.24 3.84 -16.15
N ASN A 3 -17.06 4.45 -16.11
CA ASN A 3 -16.34 5.02 -17.26
C ASN A 3 -14.81 4.80 -17.11
N HIS A 4 -14.00 5.22 -18.07
CA HIS A 4 -12.55 4.98 -18.02
C HIS A 4 -11.86 5.65 -16.83
N ASP A 5 -12.21 6.91 -16.52
CA ASP A 5 -11.56 7.67 -15.44
C ASP A 5 -11.89 7.09 -14.06
N THR A 6 -13.16 6.74 -13.83
CA THR A 6 -13.61 6.11 -12.59
C THR A 6 -13.01 4.72 -12.39
N ILE A 7 -12.83 3.94 -13.47
CA ILE A 7 -12.14 2.64 -13.41
C ILE A 7 -10.67 2.85 -13.03
N LYS A 8 -9.97 3.79 -13.68
CA LYS A 8 -8.57 4.09 -13.39
C LYS A 8 -8.39 4.52 -11.94
N GLN A 9 -9.16 5.51 -11.49
CA GLN A 9 -9.09 6.04 -10.13
C GLN A 9 -9.39 4.95 -9.09
N ALA A 10 -10.40 4.12 -9.31
CA ALA A 10 -10.75 3.04 -8.40
C ALA A 10 -9.68 1.94 -8.38
N ALA A 11 -9.08 1.61 -9.53
CA ALA A 11 -7.97 0.65 -9.61
C ALA A 11 -6.71 1.16 -8.90
N GLU A 12 -6.38 2.44 -9.06
CA GLU A 12 -5.22 3.08 -8.42
C GLU A 12 -5.41 3.22 -6.90
N SER A 13 -6.63 3.48 -6.43
CA SER A 13 -6.95 3.55 -5.00
C SER A 13 -7.25 2.20 -4.34
N GLY A 14 -7.32 1.12 -5.12
CA GLY A 14 -7.70 -0.20 -4.61
C GLY A 14 -9.15 -0.26 -4.12
N THR A 15 -10.05 0.57 -4.67
CA THR A 15 -11.46 0.63 -4.27
C THR A 15 -12.37 -0.11 -5.25
N GLY A 16 -13.51 -0.59 -4.74
CA GLY A 16 -14.57 -1.18 -5.57
C GLY A 16 -15.31 -0.11 -6.36
N LEU A 17 -16.00 -0.51 -7.43
CA LEU A 17 -16.77 0.42 -8.25
C LEU A 17 -18.11 -0.19 -8.64
N ASP A 18 -19.20 0.42 -8.16
CA ASP A 18 -20.57 -0.06 -8.39
C ASP A 18 -20.73 -1.52 -7.92
N HIS A 19 -20.86 -2.48 -8.83
CA HIS A 19 -20.97 -3.91 -8.53
C HIS A 19 -19.65 -4.67 -8.71
N LEU A 20 -18.57 -4.00 -9.12
CA LEU A 20 -17.25 -4.61 -9.30
C LEU A 20 -16.48 -4.56 -7.98
N THR A 21 -15.91 -5.71 -7.60
CA THR A 21 -14.94 -5.79 -6.50
C THR A 21 -13.64 -5.06 -6.86
N GLN A 22 -12.83 -4.72 -5.85
CA GLN A 22 -11.55 -4.03 -6.04
C GLN A 22 -10.62 -4.76 -7.04
N GLY A 23 -10.53 -6.10 -6.91
CA GLY A 23 -9.75 -6.94 -7.82
C GLY A 23 -10.29 -6.95 -9.26
N GLN A 24 -11.61 -6.97 -9.42
CA GLN A 24 -12.26 -6.87 -10.73
C GLN A 24 -12.07 -5.51 -11.38
N VAL A 25 -12.13 -4.42 -10.61
CA VAL A 25 -11.85 -3.05 -11.09
C VAL A 25 -10.42 -2.95 -11.59
N TRP A 26 -9.46 -3.42 -10.78
CA TRP A 26 -8.06 -3.44 -11.18
C TRP A 26 -7.81 -4.31 -12.42
N ALA A 27 -8.40 -5.50 -12.47
CA ALA A 27 -8.30 -6.39 -13.62
C ALA A 27 -8.89 -5.75 -14.89
N ALA A 28 -10.01 -5.05 -14.76
CA ALA A 28 -10.66 -4.34 -15.87
C ALA A 28 -9.78 -3.20 -16.39
N TYR A 29 -9.15 -2.43 -15.48
CA TYR A 29 -8.18 -1.40 -15.83
C TYR A 29 -6.97 -2.01 -16.56
N LYS A 30 -6.34 -3.03 -15.96
CA LYS A 30 -5.14 -3.68 -16.49
C LYS A 30 -5.38 -4.32 -17.86
N ALA A 31 -6.55 -4.92 -18.08
CA ALA A 31 -6.93 -5.52 -19.35
C ALA A 31 -7.60 -4.53 -20.33
N SER A 32 -7.70 -3.24 -19.97
CA SER A 32 -8.33 -2.20 -20.80
C SER A 32 -9.75 -2.54 -21.27
N VAL A 33 -10.54 -3.17 -20.39
CA VAL A 33 -11.92 -3.57 -20.71
C VAL A 33 -12.79 -2.32 -20.89
N LYS A 34 -13.53 -2.26 -22.00
CA LYS A 34 -14.40 -1.10 -22.27
C LYS A 34 -15.55 -1.04 -21.25
N PRO A 35 -15.89 0.14 -20.70
CA PRO A 35 -16.94 0.32 -19.70
C PRO A 35 -18.29 -0.32 -20.05
N LYS A 36 -18.68 -0.31 -21.33
CA LYS A 36 -19.93 -0.94 -21.80
C LYS A 36 -20.01 -2.45 -21.54
N HIS A 37 -18.88 -3.14 -21.42
CA HIS A 37 -18.81 -4.58 -21.16
C HIS A 37 -18.82 -4.92 -19.67
N LEU A 38 -18.66 -3.92 -18.82
CA LEU A 38 -18.65 -4.02 -17.37
C LEU A 38 -20.02 -3.67 -16.76
N ARG A 39 -21.02 -3.30 -17.57
CA ARG A 39 -22.38 -3.05 -17.09
C ARG A 39 -23.11 -4.37 -16.86
N GLN A 40 -23.99 -4.41 -15.87
CA GLN A 40 -24.80 -5.60 -15.64
C GLN A 40 -25.89 -5.76 -16.73
N PRO A 41 -26.21 -7.02 -17.13
CA PRO A 41 -25.45 -8.24 -16.80
C PRO A 41 -24.13 -8.32 -17.60
N MET A 42 -23.03 -8.67 -16.92
CA MET A 42 -21.75 -8.91 -17.59
C MET A 42 -21.78 -10.22 -18.37
N ARG A 43 -21.16 -10.24 -19.55
CA ARG A 43 -20.96 -11.48 -20.30
C ARG A 43 -20.04 -12.43 -19.51
N HIS A 44 -20.35 -13.73 -19.54
CA HIS A 44 -19.56 -14.73 -18.82
C HIS A 44 -18.07 -14.70 -19.20
N SER A 45 -17.74 -14.46 -20.47
CA SER A 45 -16.34 -14.32 -20.92
C SER A 45 -15.59 -13.15 -20.28
N VAL A 46 -16.28 -12.04 -20.00
CA VAL A 46 -15.70 -10.89 -19.29
C VAL A 46 -15.42 -11.25 -17.84
N ILE A 47 -16.37 -11.92 -17.18
CA ILE A 47 -16.21 -12.38 -15.79
C ILE A 47 -14.98 -13.30 -15.67
N LEU A 48 -14.83 -14.27 -16.56
CA LEU A 48 -13.68 -15.18 -16.58
C LEU A 48 -12.36 -14.45 -16.85
N LEU A 49 -12.36 -13.47 -17.76
CA LEU A 49 -11.17 -12.65 -18.02
C LEU A 49 -10.73 -11.90 -16.76
N LEU A 50 -11.65 -11.22 -16.08
CA LEU A 50 -11.34 -10.45 -14.87
C LEU A 50 -10.79 -11.36 -13.76
N ALA A 51 -11.44 -12.50 -13.53
CA ALA A 51 -11.01 -13.47 -12.53
C ALA A 51 -9.60 -14.03 -12.83
N SER A 52 -9.29 -14.33 -14.11
CA SER A 52 -7.97 -14.83 -14.50
C SER A 52 -6.86 -13.79 -14.30
N VAL A 53 -7.12 -12.53 -14.66
CA VAL A 53 -6.16 -11.43 -14.47
C VAL A 53 -5.92 -11.17 -12.98
N GLU A 54 -6.97 -11.16 -12.17
CA GLU A 54 -6.85 -11.02 -10.71
C GLU A 54 -6.07 -12.18 -10.09
N GLN A 55 -6.37 -13.42 -10.48
CA GLN A 55 -5.68 -14.60 -9.96
C GLN A 55 -4.18 -14.56 -10.26
N LYS A 56 -3.78 -14.14 -11.47
CA LYS A 56 -2.36 -13.97 -11.81
C LYS A 56 -1.67 -12.92 -10.93
N ALA A 57 -2.35 -11.81 -10.65
CA ALA A 57 -1.82 -10.79 -9.76
C ALA A 57 -1.65 -11.30 -8.32
N ARG A 58 -2.64 -12.02 -7.80
CA ARG A 58 -2.55 -12.68 -6.48
C ARG A 58 -1.41 -13.69 -6.42
N GLN A 59 -1.23 -14.50 -7.46
CA GLN A 59 -0.12 -15.46 -7.53
C GLN A 59 1.23 -14.77 -7.56
N ALA A 60 1.37 -13.66 -8.29
CA ALA A 60 2.60 -12.88 -8.30
C ALA A 60 2.86 -12.23 -6.92
N PHE A 61 1.81 -11.77 -6.26
CA PHE A 61 1.91 -11.05 -4.99
C PHE A 61 2.13 -11.97 -3.77
N PHE A 62 1.45 -13.12 -3.70
CA PHE A 62 1.56 -14.05 -2.57
C PHE A 62 2.45 -15.27 -2.88
N GLY A 63 2.81 -15.49 -4.14
CA GLY A 63 3.65 -16.61 -4.54
C GLY A 63 5.06 -16.49 -3.96
N GLY A 64 5.55 -17.59 -3.40
CA GLY A 64 6.90 -17.68 -2.83
C GLY A 64 7.08 -17.02 -1.47
N VAL A 65 6.03 -16.42 -0.89
CA VAL A 65 6.09 -15.90 0.48
C VAL A 65 5.80 -17.04 1.45
N GLU A 66 6.72 -17.29 2.38
CA GLU A 66 6.49 -18.25 3.45
C GLU A 66 5.47 -17.71 4.46
N ARG A 67 4.81 -18.62 5.18
CA ARG A 67 3.67 -18.30 6.06
C ARG A 67 4.02 -17.28 7.16
N ASP A 68 5.28 -17.24 7.58
CA ASP A 68 5.76 -16.41 8.70
C ASP A 68 6.80 -15.37 8.24
N ASP A 69 6.94 -15.15 6.94
CA ASP A 69 7.85 -14.15 6.39
C ASP A 69 7.18 -12.76 6.35
N ALA A 70 7.13 -12.14 7.53
CA ALA A 70 6.54 -10.82 7.70
C ALA A 70 7.34 -9.73 6.97
N GLU A 71 8.67 -9.85 6.90
CA GLU A 71 9.53 -8.86 6.24
C GLU A 71 9.23 -8.79 4.75
N GLU A 72 9.15 -9.95 4.08
CA GLU A 72 8.79 -10.00 2.65
C GLU A 72 7.38 -9.47 2.40
N MET A 73 6.41 -9.80 3.26
CA MET A 73 5.05 -9.28 3.12
C MET A 73 4.98 -7.76 3.29
N ILE A 74 5.71 -7.19 4.25
CA ILE A 74 5.80 -5.75 4.44
C ILE A 74 6.48 -5.10 3.23
N SER A 75 7.58 -5.68 2.74
CA SER A 75 8.29 -5.20 1.56
C SER A 75 7.36 -5.10 0.34
N ARG A 76 6.58 -6.16 0.06
CA ARG A 76 5.60 -6.17 -1.04
C ARG A 76 4.44 -5.20 -0.83
N ALA A 77 4.01 -4.98 0.40
CA ALA A 77 2.96 -4.00 0.70
C ALA A 77 3.40 -2.57 0.38
N TYR A 78 4.69 -2.24 0.54
CA TYR A 78 5.24 -0.93 0.20
C TYR A 78 5.74 -0.82 -1.25
N ASP A 79 5.88 -1.92 -2.00
CA ASP A 79 6.22 -1.87 -3.42
C ASP A 79 5.03 -1.38 -4.29
N GLU A 80 5.20 -0.20 -4.88
CA GLU A 80 4.19 0.42 -5.74
C GLU A 80 3.93 -0.29 -7.06
N GLN A 81 4.78 -1.24 -7.46
CA GLN A 81 4.54 -2.08 -8.62
C GLN A 81 3.38 -3.06 -8.40
N HIS A 82 3.06 -3.34 -7.14
CA HIS A 82 1.92 -4.17 -6.77
C HIS A 82 0.61 -3.36 -6.69
N PRO A 83 -0.53 -3.97 -7.02
CA PRO A 83 -1.78 -3.24 -7.07
C PRO A 83 -2.35 -2.93 -5.67
N MET A 84 -2.97 -1.75 -5.52
CA MET A 84 -3.46 -1.28 -4.22
C MET A 84 -4.50 -2.20 -3.57
N PHE A 85 -5.31 -2.94 -4.34
CA PHE A 85 -6.26 -3.89 -3.74
C PHE A 85 -5.58 -5.08 -3.04
N LEU A 86 -4.30 -5.36 -3.32
CA LEU A 86 -3.51 -6.38 -2.64
C LEU A 86 -2.69 -5.77 -1.49
N ARG A 87 -2.13 -4.58 -1.71
CA ARG A 87 -1.31 -3.86 -0.72
C ARG A 87 -2.16 -3.29 0.43
N GLY A 88 -3.31 -2.71 0.10
CA GLY A 88 -4.18 -1.95 1.00
C GLY A 88 -4.52 -2.67 2.31
N PRO A 89 -5.04 -3.92 2.27
CA PRO A 89 -5.36 -4.65 3.50
C PRO A 89 -4.17 -4.87 4.44
N ILE A 90 -2.96 -5.03 3.88
CA ILE A 90 -1.74 -5.20 4.68
C ILE A 90 -1.32 -3.87 5.27
N LEU A 91 -1.35 -2.80 4.48
CA LEU A 91 -1.05 -1.44 4.97
C LEU A 91 -2.01 -1.02 6.08
N GLU A 92 -3.30 -1.34 5.97
CA GLU A 92 -4.30 -1.13 7.02
C GLU A 92 -3.95 -1.92 8.29
N THR A 93 -3.61 -3.20 8.16
CA THR A 93 -3.17 -4.03 9.31
C THR A 93 -1.91 -3.47 9.98
N LEU A 94 -0.95 -2.99 9.19
CA LEU A 94 0.27 -2.37 9.71
C LEU A 94 -0.04 -1.05 10.43
N GLN A 95 -0.93 -0.24 9.87
CA GLN A 95 -1.38 1.00 10.51
C GLN A 95 -2.07 0.71 11.85
N GLU A 96 -3.01 -0.24 11.90
CA GLU A 96 -3.67 -0.66 13.13
C GLU A 96 -2.66 -1.16 14.17
N GLY A 97 -1.64 -1.91 13.73
CA GLY A 97 -0.54 -2.35 14.59
C GLY A 97 0.25 -1.18 15.16
N MET A 98 0.61 -0.20 14.33
CA MET A 98 1.30 1.01 14.79
C MET A 98 0.47 1.79 15.82
N GLU A 99 -0.83 1.96 15.58
CA GLU A 99 -1.73 2.65 16.51
C GLU A 99 -1.91 1.88 17.83
N THR A 100 -1.91 0.54 17.78
CA THR A 100 -2.08 -0.32 18.96
C THR A 100 -0.83 -0.41 19.82
N PHE A 101 0.33 -0.61 19.20
CA PHE A 101 1.58 -0.88 19.92
C PHE A 101 2.43 0.38 20.16
N PHE A 102 2.21 1.45 19.38
CA PHE A 102 2.93 2.72 19.52
C PHE A 102 1.96 3.93 19.53
N PRO A 103 0.96 3.97 20.43
CA PRO A 103 -0.09 4.98 20.42
C PRO A 103 0.41 6.43 20.63
N ASP A 104 1.58 6.57 21.27
CA ASP A 104 2.21 7.86 21.52
C ASP A 104 3.14 8.33 20.39
N LEU A 105 3.43 7.46 19.41
CA LEU A 105 4.29 7.80 18.28
C LEU A 105 3.47 8.54 17.22
N LYS A 106 3.65 9.86 17.14
CA LYS A 106 2.95 10.72 16.19
C LYS A 106 3.91 11.31 15.17
N ALA A 107 3.44 11.40 13.94
CA ALA A 107 4.13 12.16 12.91
C ALA A 107 4.28 13.61 13.38
N THR A 108 5.49 14.15 13.28
CA THR A 108 5.78 15.54 13.63
C THR A 108 5.58 16.45 12.42
N ALA A 109 5.76 15.90 11.22
CA ALA A 109 5.62 16.63 9.97
C ALA A 109 5.21 15.68 8.84
N VAL A 110 5.01 16.25 7.66
CA VAL A 110 4.99 15.52 6.39
C VAL A 110 6.09 16.02 5.46
N ASP A 111 6.61 15.14 4.61
CA ASP A 111 7.48 15.52 3.50
C ASP A 111 6.67 16.07 2.30
N ASP A 112 7.37 16.44 1.23
CA ASP A 112 6.73 17.01 0.02
C ASP A 112 5.83 16.01 -0.72
N ASP A 113 6.01 14.71 -0.48
CA ASP A 113 5.20 13.62 -1.03
C ASP A 113 4.03 13.25 -0.11
N GLY A 114 3.90 13.93 1.04
CA GLY A 114 2.85 13.70 2.04
C GLY A 114 3.12 12.53 2.99
N ASN A 115 4.34 11.98 3.00
CA ASN A 115 4.70 10.90 3.91
C ASN A 115 4.95 11.44 5.31
N ALA A 116 4.56 10.66 6.31
CA ALA A 116 4.77 10.98 7.71
C ALA A 116 6.27 11.03 8.07
N VAL A 117 6.68 12.15 8.68
CA VAL A 117 8.02 12.34 9.24
C VAL A 117 7.93 12.34 10.76
N TYR A 118 8.70 11.47 11.39
CA TYR A 118 8.76 11.31 12.84
C TYR A 118 10.06 11.88 13.37
N ARG A 119 10.01 12.53 14.55
CA ARG A 119 11.25 12.92 15.21
C ARG A 119 11.99 11.69 15.73
N LEU A 120 13.30 11.71 15.56
CA LEU A 120 14.17 10.59 15.92
C LEU A 120 14.14 10.29 17.43
N ASP A 121 14.10 11.33 18.29
CA ASP A 121 14.00 11.18 19.74
C ASP A 121 12.69 10.49 20.18
N GLN A 122 11.58 10.82 19.52
CA GLN A 122 10.28 10.18 19.77
C GLN A 122 10.25 8.73 19.27
N LEU A 123 10.87 8.47 18.10
CA LEU A 123 11.00 7.12 17.56
C LEU A 123 11.85 6.25 18.50
N ALA A 124 12.99 6.76 18.96
CA ALA A 124 13.89 6.11 19.91
C ALA A 124 13.14 5.75 21.20
N LYS A 125 12.41 6.71 21.77
CA LYS A 125 11.60 6.50 22.96
C LYS A 125 10.51 5.45 22.75
N ALA A 126 9.79 5.49 21.63
CA ALA A 126 8.72 4.54 21.32
C ALA A 126 9.25 3.11 21.13
N LEU A 127 10.43 2.96 20.53
CA LEU A 127 11.08 1.67 20.27
C LEU A 127 11.92 1.16 21.45
N GLY A 128 12.08 1.95 22.53
CA GLY A 128 12.92 1.59 23.67
C GLY A 128 14.42 1.51 23.33
N SER A 129 14.88 2.34 22.39
CA SER A 129 16.25 2.40 21.88
C SER A 129 16.83 3.83 22.01
N THR A 130 18.08 4.04 21.64
CA THR A 130 18.69 5.39 21.56
C THR A 130 18.71 5.94 20.14
N GLU A 131 18.84 7.26 19.99
CA GLU A 131 19.01 7.88 18.67
C GLU A 131 20.26 7.35 17.96
N GLU A 132 21.35 7.11 18.68
CA GLU A 132 22.60 6.59 18.10
C GLU A 132 22.44 5.17 17.58
N GLU A 133 21.73 4.31 18.31
CA GLU A 133 21.40 2.94 17.89
C GLU A 133 20.55 2.93 16.62
N LEU A 134 19.52 3.78 16.58
CA LEU A 134 18.68 3.91 15.38
C LEU A 134 19.46 4.44 14.17
N LEU A 135 20.36 5.40 14.38
CA LEU A 135 21.22 5.92 13.31
C LEU A 135 22.22 4.87 12.81
N ALA A 136 22.78 4.07 13.72
CA ALA A 136 23.68 2.97 13.36
C ALA A 136 22.93 1.91 12.55
N LEU A 137 21.73 1.52 12.99
CA LEU A 137 20.87 0.58 12.29
C LEU A 137 20.45 1.12 10.90
N ALA A 138 20.10 2.40 10.80
CA ALA A 138 19.75 3.02 9.53
C ALA A 138 20.90 2.96 8.52
N LYS A 139 22.14 3.19 8.98
CA LYS A 139 23.34 3.06 8.14
C LYS A 139 23.61 1.61 7.75
N GLU A 140 23.49 0.67 8.68
CA GLU A 140 23.66 -0.76 8.41
C GLU A 140 22.67 -1.24 7.34
N LYS A 141 21.42 -0.77 7.42
CA LYS A 141 20.33 -1.11 6.49
C LYS A 141 20.33 -0.24 5.23
N GLY A 142 21.24 0.73 5.10
CA GLY A 142 21.33 1.62 3.93
C GLY A 142 20.12 2.53 3.73
N VAL A 143 19.41 2.88 4.81
CA VAL A 143 18.21 3.75 4.81
C VAL A 143 18.48 5.11 5.46
N ASP A 144 19.74 5.44 5.73
CA ASP A 144 20.17 6.72 6.28
C ASP A 144 19.86 7.91 5.34
N ASN A 145 19.67 7.65 4.05
CA ASN A 145 19.17 8.62 3.08
C ASN A 145 17.72 9.09 3.35
N ARG A 146 16.96 8.38 4.18
CA ARG A 146 15.60 8.78 4.62
C ARG A 146 15.61 9.71 5.83
N LEU A 147 16.78 9.97 6.43
CA LEU A 147 16.92 10.95 7.50
C LEU A 147 16.75 12.36 6.90
N GLN A 148 15.61 12.99 7.20
CA GLN A 148 15.36 14.35 6.73
C GLN A 148 16.19 15.36 7.51
N THR A 149 17.02 16.10 6.77
CA THR A 149 17.76 17.28 7.24
C THR A 149 17.27 18.57 6.59
N LYS A 150 16.33 18.47 5.64
CA LYS A 150 15.71 19.61 4.94
C LYS A 150 14.47 20.11 5.68
N PRO A 151 13.93 21.29 5.32
CA PRO A 151 12.70 21.80 5.92
C PRO A 151 11.55 20.82 5.73
N ILE A 152 10.79 20.59 6.80
CA ILE A 152 9.63 19.69 6.84
C ILE A 152 8.36 20.52 7.05
N HIS A 153 7.22 20.06 6.53
CA HIS A 153 5.93 20.73 6.76
C HIS A 153 5.38 20.27 8.11
N THR A 154 5.63 21.04 9.17
CA THR A 154 5.22 20.68 10.53
C THR A 154 3.71 20.54 10.64
N LEU A 155 3.27 19.44 11.24
CA LEU A 155 1.88 19.23 11.61
C LEU A 155 1.66 19.94 12.96
N HIS A 156 0.70 20.89 12.99
CA HIS A 156 0.30 21.63 14.20
C HIS A 156 -0.79 20.89 14.97
#